data_AF-A0A0P0RLD5-F1
#
_entry.id   AF-A0A0P0RLD5-F1
#
_cell.length_a   1.000
_cell.length_b   1.000
_cell.length_c   1.000
_cell.angle_alpha   90.00
_cell.angle_beta   90.00
_cell.angle_gamma   90.00
#
_symmetry.space_group_name_H-M   'P 1'
#
loop_
_entity.id
_entity.type
_entity.pdbx_description
1 polymer ?
#
loop_
_entity_poly.entity_id
_entity_poly.type
_entity_poly.pdbx_seq_one_letter_code
_entity_poly.pdbx_strand_id
1 'polypeptide(L)'
;MAAQHTHSHRPIKAKRNEWKEKSAGVVNARNGTSTARGLFQLLHAQYELNPHGEASFGNAVEECQGGIRYIYGRYHTASRARDFWKRHHWY
;
A
#
# COMPACT_ATOMS: atom_id res chain seq x y z
N MET A 1 24.34 50.96 -21.11
CA MET A 1 24.00 50.61 -19.71
C MET A 1 22.90 49.56 -19.74
N ALA A 2 23.12 48.46 -19.01
CA ALA A 2 22.36 47.22 -19.05
C ALA A 2 21.04 47.29 -18.26
N ALA A 3 20.06 46.50 -18.68
CA ALA A 3 19.19 45.76 -17.75
C ALA A 3 18.49 44.62 -18.52
N GLN A 4 19.07 43.43 -18.43
CA GLN A 4 18.44 42.20 -18.90
C GLN A 4 17.31 41.83 -17.91
N HIS A 5 16.06 41.80 -18.37
CA HIS A 5 14.93 41.29 -17.59
C HIS A 5 14.99 39.76 -17.56
N THR A 6 15.44 39.20 -16.44
CA THR A 6 15.43 37.75 -16.19
C THR A 6 14.06 37.33 -15.67
N HIS A 7 13.27 36.66 -16.51
CA HIS A 7 12.01 36.04 -16.10
C HIS A 7 12.34 34.75 -15.32
N SER A 8 12.34 34.84 -13.98
CA SER A 8 12.61 33.70 -13.10
C SER A 8 11.40 32.76 -13.08
N HIS A 9 11.46 31.68 -13.85
CA HIS A 9 10.50 30.58 -13.72
C HIS A 9 10.70 29.91 -12.36
N ARG A 10 9.80 30.21 -11.42
CA ARG A 10 9.67 29.44 -10.17
C ARG A 10 9.39 27.99 -10.57
N PRO A 11 10.16 26.99 -10.08
CA PRO A 11 9.76 25.61 -10.28
C PRO A 11 8.42 25.42 -9.58
N ILE A 12 7.43 24.95 -10.35
CA ILE A 12 6.16 24.48 -9.81
C ILE A 12 6.54 23.45 -8.76
N LYS A 13 6.33 23.76 -7.47
CA LYS A 13 6.32 22.73 -6.44
C LYS A 13 5.16 21.83 -6.81
N ALA A 14 5.45 20.77 -7.55
CA ALA A 14 4.57 19.65 -7.70
C ALA A 14 4.36 19.14 -6.27
N LYS A 15 3.28 19.61 -5.63
CA LYS A 15 2.61 18.80 -4.62
C LYS A 15 2.20 17.57 -5.39
N ARG A 16 3.08 16.57 -5.35
CA ARG A 16 2.75 15.19 -5.70
C ARG A 16 1.57 14.89 -4.81
N ASN A 17 0.37 15.04 -5.37
CA ASN A 17 -0.83 14.47 -4.83
C ASN A 17 -0.52 12.98 -4.82
N GLU A 18 -0.03 12.52 -3.67
CA GLU A 18 0.34 11.15 -3.41
C GLU A 18 -0.98 10.41 -3.26
N TRP A 19 -1.58 10.13 -4.41
CA TRP A 19 -2.59 9.10 -4.53
C TRP A 19 -1.91 7.84 -4.01
N LYS A 20 -2.25 7.46 -2.77
CA LYS A 20 -1.84 6.19 -2.20
C LYS A 20 -2.56 5.12 -2.98
N GLU A 21 -1.92 4.67 -4.05
CA GLU A 21 -2.29 3.43 -4.69
C GLU A 21 -2.33 2.36 -3.59
N LYS A 22 -3.51 1.74 -3.45
CA LYS A 22 -3.66 0.47 -2.74
C LYS A 22 -2.56 -0.44 -3.27
N SER A 23 -1.68 -0.92 -2.38
CA SER A 23 -0.48 -1.72 -2.66
C SER A 23 -0.37 -2.14 -4.13
N ALA A 24 0.26 -1.33 -4.98
CA ALA A 24 0.40 -1.59 -6.41
C ALA A 24 1.35 -2.76 -6.72
N GLY A 25 1.18 -3.89 -6.01
CA GLY A 25 2.19 -4.94 -5.87
C GLY A 25 3.41 -4.51 -5.05
N VAL A 26 3.35 -3.37 -4.35
CA VAL A 26 4.49 -2.83 -3.61
C VAL A 26 4.56 -3.45 -2.21
N VAL A 27 5.64 -4.19 -1.98
CA VAL A 27 6.02 -4.75 -0.67
C VAL A 27 6.23 -3.60 0.31
N ASN A 28 5.86 -3.80 1.58
CA ASN A 28 5.99 -2.79 2.63
C ASN A 28 5.23 -1.47 2.40
N ALA A 29 4.32 -1.42 1.41
CA ALA A 29 3.55 -0.21 1.12
C ALA A 29 2.74 0.22 2.34
N ARG A 30 3.02 1.41 2.87
CA ARG A 30 2.30 1.97 4.03
C ARG A 30 1.25 2.95 3.58
N ASN A 31 0.02 2.72 4.00
CA ASN A 31 -1.00 3.74 3.88
C ASN A 31 -0.87 4.74 5.03
N GLY A 32 -0.24 5.89 4.85
CA GLY A 32 -0.13 6.91 5.91
C GLY A 32 -1.44 7.56 6.43
N THR A 33 -2.63 7.04 6.13
CA THR A 33 -3.89 7.40 6.83
C THR A 33 -4.45 6.24 7.67
N SER A 34 -3.83 5.06 7.65
CA SER A 34 -4.24 3.90 8.44
C SER A 34 -3.03 3.06 8.86
N THR A 35 -3.26 1.98 9.61
CA THR A 35 -2.21 0.99 9.89
C THR A 35 -2.06 -0.04 8.78
N ALA A 36 -2.76 0.13 7.64
CA ALA A 36 -2.67 -0.80 6.53
C ALA A 36 -1.27 -0.79 5.91
N ARG A 37 -0.65 -1.98 5.85
CA ARG A 37 0.72 -2.14 5.38
C ARG A 37 0.90 -3.37 4.49
N GLY A 38 1.84 -3.26 3.56
CA GLY A 38 2.31 -4.37 2.73
C GLY A 38 1.37 -4.75 1.59
N LEU A 39 1.70 -5.83 0.89
CA LEU A 39 1.01 -6.31 -0.32
C LEU A 39 -0.49 -6.50 -0.13
N PHE A 40 -0.91 -6.97 1.05
CA PHE A 40 -2.31 -7.27 1.36
C PHE A 40 -2.97 -6.21 2.24
N GLN A 41 -2.29 -5.08 2.47
CA GLN A 41 -2.79 -3.96 3.27
C GLN A 41 -3.32 -4.44 4.63
N LEU A 42 -2.55 -5.29 5.31
CA LEU A 42 -2.91 -5.82 6.63
C LEU A 42 -2.91 -4.67 7.65
N LEU A 43 -3.92 -4.65 8.53
CA LEU A 43 -3.99 -3.74 9.66
C LEU A 43 -3.07 -4.21 10.78
N HIS A 44 -2.72 -3.32 11.72
CA HIS A 44 -1.82 -3.64 12.84
C HIS A 44 -2.21 -4.92 13.60
N ALA A 45 -3.51 -5.12 13.88
CA ALA A 45 -4.04 -6.31 14.55
C ALA A 45 -3.85 -7.62 13.76
N GLN A 46 -3.49 -7.54 12.48
CA GLN A 46 -3.30 -8.66 11.57
C GLN A 46 -1.82 -8.92 11.27
N TYR A 47 -0.90 -8.12 11.82
CA TYR A 47 0.52 -8.26 11.55
C TYR A 47 1.04 -9.64 11.98
N GLU A 48 0.51 -10.21 13.07
CA GLU A 48 0.83 -11.56 13.55
C GLU A 48 0.50 -12.68 12.56
N LEU A 49 -0.31 -12.40 11.52
CA LEU A 49 -0.52 -13.35 10.43
C LEU A 49 0.74 -13.54 9.61
N ASN A 50 1.62 -12.55 9.54
CA ASN A 50 2.94 -12.73 8.97
C ASN A 50 3.80 -13.64 9.89
N PRO A 51 4.71 -14.46 9.32
CA PRO A 51 5.59 -15.35 10.10
C PRO A 51 6.38 -14.66 11.21
N HIS A 52 6.83 -13.43 11.00
CA HIS A 52 7.59 -12.64 11.95
C HIS A 52 6.89 -11.32 12.31
N GLY A 53 5.56 -11.26 12.24
CA GLY A 53 4.81 -10.09 12.65
C GLY A 53 5.13 -8.85 11.83
N GLU A 54 5.44 -7.74 12.51
CA GLU A 54 5.84 -6.49 11.86
C GLU A 54 7.20 -6.59 11.14
N ALA A 55 8.11 -7.44 11.59
CA ALA A 55 9.44 -7.59 10.98
C ALA A 55 9.38 -8.19 9.57
N SER A 56 8.29 -8.88 9.22
CA SER A 56 8.07 -9.45 7.89
C SER A 56 7.83 -8.40 6.80
N PHE A 57 7.46 -7.17 7.15
CA PHE A 57 7.21 -6.15 6.15
C PHE A 57 8.52 -5.69 5.49
N GLY A 58 8.58 -5.79 4.16
CA GLY A 58 9.82 -5.66 3.38
C GLY A 58 10.29 -7.00 2.78
N ASN A 59 9.77 -8.12 3.29
CA ASN A 59 9.98 -9.45 2.70
C ASN A 59 8.72 -9.88 1.94
N ALA A 60 8.80 -9.90 0.61
CA ALA A 60 7.67 -10.23 -0.26
C ALA A 60 7.07 -11.62 0.04
N VAL A 61 7.91 -12.61 0.36
CA VAL A 61 7.47 -13.98 0.61
C VAL A 61 6.68 -14.05 1.91
N GLU A 62 7.17 -13.42 2.97
CA GLU A 62 6.51 -13.42 4.27
C GLU A 62 5.21 -12.60 4.25
N GLU A 63 5.19 -11.48 3.53
CA GLU A 63 3.96 -10.71 3.31
C GLU A 63 2.92 -11.51 2.50
N CYS A 64 3.35 -12.31 1.51
CA CYS A 64 2.48 -13.23 0.79
C CYS A 64 1.92 -14.33 1.70
N GLN A 65 2.74 -14.91 2.58
CA GLN A 65 2.28 -15.92 3.53
C GLN A 65 1.24 -15.33 4.50
N GLY A 66 1.49 -14.13 5.05
CA GLY A 66 0.52 -13.44 5.90
C GLY A 66 -0.76 -13.05 5.14
N GLY A 67 -0.63 -12.60 3.90
CA GLY A 67 -1.76 -12.31 3.01
C GLY A 67 -2.63 -13.54 2.73
N ILE A 68 -2.02 -14.68 2.44
CA ILE A 68 -2.72 -15.96 2.25
C ILE A 68 -3.46 -16.35 3.54
N ARG A 69 -2.80 -16.28 4.70
CA ARG A 69 -3.42 -16.56 6.01
C ARG A 69 -4.59 -15.62 6.29
N TYR A 70 -4.46 -14.34 5.96
CA TYR A 70 -5.55 -13.37 6.08
C TYR A 70 -6.73 -13.71 5.17
N ILE A 71 -6.48 -14.07 3.91
CA ILE A 71 -7.51 -14.48 2.97
C ILE A 71 -8.27 -15.72 3.49
N TYR A 72 -7.55 -16.73 3.96
CA TYR A 72 -8.15 -17.94 4.52
C TYR A 72 -8.90 -17.66 5.83
N GLY A 73 -8.36 -16.85 6.73
CA GLY A 73 -9.00 -16.54 8.00
C GLY A 73 -10.29 -15.72 7.84
N ARG A 74 -10.30 -14.74 6.94
CA ARG A 74 -11.43 -13.81 6.77
C ARG A 74 -12.46 -14.27 5.72
N TYR A 75 -11.99 -14.85 4.62
CA TYR A 75 -12.86 -15.18 3.47
C TYR A 75 -12.97 -16.68 3.21
N HIS A 76 -12.23 -17.52 3.94
CA HIS A 76 -12.14 -18.99 3.80
C HIS A 76 -11.58 -19.51 2.47
N THR A 77 -11.70 -18.74 1.39
CA THR A 77 -11.20 -19.10 0.05
C THR A 77 -10.76 -17.84 -0.70
N ALA A 78 -9.82 -17.99 -1.63
CA ALA A 78 -9.40 -16.91 -2.52
C ALA A 78 -10.55 -16.38 -3.39
N SER A 79 -11.44 -17.24 -3.87
CA SER A 79 -12.60 -16.83 -4.67
C SER A 79 -13.55 -15.92 -3.90
N ARG A 80 -13.84 -16.23 -2.62
CA ARG A 80 -14.68 -15.38 -1.77
C ARG A 80 -14.04 -14.03 -1.47
N ALA A 81 -12.73 -14.01 -1.23
CA ALA A 81 -11.99 -12.75 -1.08
C ALA A 81 -12.14 -11.91 -2.35
N ARG A 82 -11.96 -12.56 -3.52
CA ARG A 82 -12.09 -11.89 -4.80
C ARG A 82 -13.50 -11.31 -5.02
N ASP A 83 -14.53 -12.09 -4.74
CA ASP A 83 -15.90 -11.64 -4.99
C ASP A 83 -16.33 -10.56 -3.97
N PHE A 84 -15.79 -10.58 -2.75
CA PHE A 84 -15.96 -9.50 -1.78
C PHE A 84 -15.31 -8.21 -2.27
N TRP A 85 -14.01 -8.23 -2.55
CA TRP A 85 -13.29 -7.03 -2.93
C TRP A 85 -13.78 -6.42 -4.27
N LYS A 86 -14.26 -7.24 -5.22
CA LYS A 86 -14.95 -6.76 -6.44
C LYS A 86 -16.20 -5.94 -6.10
N ARG A 87 -17.05 -6.47 -5.22
CA ARG A 87 -18.28 -5.79 -4.77
C ARG A 87 -17.99 -4.49 -4.02
N HIS A 88 -16.82 -4.39 -3.39
CA HIS A 88 -16.40 -3.20 -2.65
C HIS A 88 -15.54 -2.22 -3.47
N HIS A 89 -15.33 -2.45 -4.77
CA HIS A 89 -14.51 -1.62 -5.67
C HIS A 89 -13.08 -1.41 -5.14
N TRP A 90 -12.49 -2.48 -4.60
CA TRP A 90 -11.12 -2.41 -4.09
C TRP A 90 -10.05 -2.67 -5.16
N TYR A 91 -10.47 -3.19 -6.31
CA TYR A 91 -9.74 -3.32 -7.57
C TYR A 91 -10.73 -3.51 -8.72
#